data_AF-A0A933NQ41-F1
#
_entry.id   AF-A0A933NQ41-F1
#
_cell.length_a   1.000
_cell.length_b   1.000
_cell.length_c   1.000
_cell.angle_alpha   90.00
_cell.angle_beta   90.00
_cell.angle_gamma   90.00
#
_symmetry.space_group_name_H-M   'P 1'
#
loop_
_entity.id
_entity.type
_entity.pdbx_description
1 polymer ?
#
loop_
_entity_poly.entity_id
_entity_poly.type
_entity_poly.pdbx_seq_one_letter_code
_entity_poly.pdbx_strand_id
1 'polypeptide(L)'
;MSPVFFLLLAGALQAGGAGTTVEQVHGRARELLEGKGKAADALAVLEEGLKMHPKAEALHRLAGIAAFRERNFERARVAFETAISLKPEEPFNYVKLASLHVCERGDARAADQVLARLFDLRPRDVASREEAAAMWAKCGETDRAISLWLALARLDPPQAWMYRFKAGQLYHAGGRYQDARSLLGRALADGPKSSAALAAQLGATLARMGEKTEAARLYRMALARRPDAVLRQRLETELGALQAR
;
A
#
# COMPACT_ATOMS: atom_id res chain seq x y z
N MET A 1 11.88 -62.58 -41.44
CA MET A 1 10.50 -62.12 -41.22
C MET A 1 10.43 -61.72 -39.75
N SER A 2 10.29 -60.48 -39.28
CA SER A 2 10.00 -59.16 -39.88
C SER A 2 10.50 -58.07 -38.89
N PRO A 3 10.58 -56.79 -39.29
CA PRO A 3 11.49 -55.82 -38.69
C PRO A 3 10.86 -54.87 -37.65
N VAL A 4 11.77 -54.16 -36.98
CA VAL A 4 11.65 -52.94 -36.17
C VAL A 4 10.62 -51.95 -36.72
N PHE A 5 9.76 -51.41 -35.86
CA PHE A 5 9.02 -50.17 -36.13
C PHE A 5 9.12 -49.23 -34.93
N PHE A 6 9.96 -48.21 -35.08
CA PHE A 6 9.91 -46.96 -34.33
C PHE A 6 8.63 -46.23 -34.75
N LEU A 7 7.74 -45.90 -33.81
CA LEU A 7 6.66 -44.94 -34.04
C LEU A 7 6.78 -43.81 -33.03
N LEU A 8 7.56 -42.81 -33.44
CA LEU A 8 7.42 -41.41 -33.04
C LEU A 8 5.99 -40.96 -33.39
N LEU A 9 5.13 -40.82 -32.39
CA LEU A 9 3.94 -39.98 -32.53
C LEU A 9 4.21 -38.68 -31.80
N ALA A 10 4.78 -37.75 -32.58
CA ALA A 10 4.68 -36.33 -32.35
C ALA A 10 3.20 -35.98 -32.15
N GLY A 11 2.85 -35.57 -30.93
CA GLY A 11 1.58 -34.89 -30.66
C GLY A 11 1.58 -33.59 -31.42
N ALA A 12 0.98 -33.65 -32.62
CA ALA A 12 0.83 -32.54 -33.52
C ALA A 12 0.16 -31.38 -32.80
N LEU A 13 0.87 -30.25 -32.82
CA LEU A 13 0.37 -28.91 -32.58
C LEU A 13 -0.83 -28.70 -33.51
N GLN A 14 -2.04 -28.98 -33.02
CA GLN A 14 -3.26 -28.64 -33.73
C GLN A 14 -3.49 -27.15 -33.53
N ALA A 15 -3.03 -26.38 -34.51
CA ALA A 15 -3.45 -25.02 -34.76
C ALA A 15 -4.97 -25.02 -35.03
N GLY A 16 -5.75 -24.81 -33.98
CA GLY A 16 -7.13 -24.37 -34.02
C GLY A 16 -7.21 -23.01 -33.32
N GLY A 17 -7.91 -22.05 -33.91
CA GLY A 17 -8.02 -20.66 -33.44
C GLY A 17 -8.63 -20.51 -32.05
N ALA A 18 -7.86 -20.79 -31.01
CA ALA A 18 -8.18 -20.45 -29.63
C ALA A 18 -7.77 -18.99 -29.41
N GLY A 19 -8.74 -18.08 -29.45
CA GLY A 19 -8.52 -16.71 -28.98
C GLY A 19 -7.86 -16.74 -27.61
N THR A 20 -6.82 -15.91 -27.40
CA THR A 20 -6.10 -15.86 -26.13
C THR A 20 -7.08 -15.58 -25.00
N THR A 21 -7.11 -16.43 -23.98
CA THR A 21 -8.03 -16.30 -22.83
C THR A 21 -7.67 -15.09 -21.96
N VAL A 22 -8.62 -14.61 -21.16
CA VAL A 22 -8.38 -13.51 -20.20
C VAL A 22 -7.25 -13.87 -19.25
N GLU A 23 -7.21 -15.13 -18.77
CA GLU A 23 -6.20 -15.65 -17.85
C GLU A 23 -4.80 -15.63 -18.47
N GLN A 24 -4.68 -16.02 -19.75
CA GLN A 24 -3.40 -15.99 -20.47
C GLN A 24 -2.88 -14.56 -20.67
N VAL A 25 -3.76 -13.64 -21.09
CA VAL A 25 -3.39 -12.21 -21.22
C VAL A 25 -2.98 -11.65 -19.86
N HIS A 26 -3.77 -11.91 -18.82
CA HIS A 26 -3.53 -11.44 -17.47
C HIS A 26 -2.20 -11.94 -16.92
N GLY A 27 -1.93 -13.25 -17.02
CA GLY A 27 -0.68 -13.86 -16.56
C GLY A 27 0.54 -13.24 -17.25
N ARG A 28 0.52 -13.13 -18.57
CA ARG A 28 1.60 -12.52 -19.35
C ARG A 28 1.81 -11.05 -19.01
N ALA A 29 0.73 -10.28 -18.88
CA ALA A 29 0.83 -8.87 -18.49
C ALA A 29 1.41 -8.69 -17.09
N ARG A 30 1.06 -9.56 -16.13
CA ARG A 30 1.64 -9.54 -14.78
C ARG A 30 3.12 -9.83 -14.78
N GLU A 31 3.55 -10.86 -15.51
CA GLU A 31 4.98 -11.20 -15.64
C GLU A 31 5.77 -10.02 -16.21
N LEU A 32 5.25 -9.37 -17.25
CA LEU A 32 5.87 -8.16 -17.83
C LEU A 32 5.93 -7.03 -16.80
N LEU A 33 4.86 -6.81 -16.03
CA LEU A 33 4.86 -5.80 -14.97
C LEU A 33 5.85 -6.13 -13.83
N GLU A 34 6.20 -7.37 -13.58
CA GLU A 34 7.24 -7.69 -12.58
C GLU A 34 8.65 -7.35 -13.11
N GLY A 35 8.83 -7.30 -14.42
CA GLY A 35 10.06 -6.85 -15.07
C GLY A 35 10.28 -5.33 -14.99
N LYS A 36 11.53 -4.92 -14.73
CA LYS A 36 11.92 -3.50 -14.78
C LYS A 36 11.79 -2.96 -16.21
N GLY A 37 11.11 -1.82 -16.38
CA GLY A 37 11.00 -1.10 -17.66
C GLY A 37 10.10 -1.77 -18.70
N LYS A 38 9.33 -2.80 -18.34
CA LYS A 38 8.48 -3.57 -19.26
C LYS A 38 6.99 -3.19 -19.21
N ALA A 39 6.66 -2.01 -18.67
CA ALA A 39 5.25 -1.62 -18.56
C ALA A 39 4.65 -1.23 -19.93
N ALA A 40 5.44 -0.73 -20.88
CA ALA A 40 5.03 -0.55 -22.27
C ALA A 40 4.66 -1.88 -22.94
N ASP A 41 5.48 -2.92 -22.79
CA ASP A 41 5.20 -4.26 -23.32
C ASP A 41 3.93 -4.85 -22.70
N ALA A 42 3.77 -4.68 -21.38
CA ALA A 42 2.55 -5.11 -20.69
C ALA A 42 1.31 -4.40 -21.26
N LEU A 43 1.41 -3.09 -21.52
CA LEU A 43 0.32 -2.31 -22.08
C LEU A 43 -0.05 -2.80 -23.49
N ALA A 44 0.92 -3.11 -24.35
CA ALA A 44 0.66 -3.66 -25.68
C ALA A 44 -0.06 -5.02 -25.61
N VAL A 45 0.37 -5.93 -24.72
CA VAL A 45 -0.31 -7.22 -24.50
C VAL A 45 -1.75 -7.01 -24.02
N LEU A 46 -1.96 -6.06 -23.11
CA LEU A 46 -3.27 -5.75 -22.56
C LEU A 46 -4.20 -5.11 -23.60
N GLU A 47 -3.69 -4.26 -24.48
CA GLU A 47 -4.46 -3.66 -25.57
C GLU A 47 -5.01 -4.72 -26.54
N GLU A 48 -4.19 -5.67 -26.97
CA GLU A 48 -4.65 -6.79 -27.82
C GLU A 48 -5.64 -7.67 -27.07
N GLY A 49 -5.37 -7.97 -25.80
CA GLY A 49 -6.30 -8.73 -24.97
C GLY A 49 -7.66 -8.06 -24.79
N LEU A 50 -7.68 -6.73 -24.64
CA LEU A 50 -8.90 -5.95 -24.48
C LEU A 50 -9.70 -5.81 -25.77
N LYS A 51 -9.10 -5.95 -26.96
CA LYS A 51 -9.86 -6.06 -28.22
C LYS A 51 -10.72 -7.32 -28.25
N MET A 52 -10.20 -8.42 -27.72
CA MET A 52 -10.91 -9.71 -27.64
C MET A 52 -11.86 -9.77 -26.44
N HIS A 53 -11.46 -9.18 -25.31
CA HIS A 53 -12.18 -9.25 -24.03
C HIS A 53 -12.46 -7.87 -23.45
N PRO A 54 -13.28 -7.04 -24.11
CA PRO A 54 -13.44 -5.62 -23.77
C PRO A 54 -14.10 -5.37 -22.40
N LYS A 55 -14.76 -6.39 -21.82
CA LYS A 55 -15.43 -6.32 -20.51
C LYS A 55 -14.64 -7.01 -19.39
N ALA A 56 -13.42 -7.48 -19.65
CA ALA A 56 -12.60 -8.09 -18.63
C ALA A 56 -12.02 -7.03 -17.69
N GLU A 57 -12.69 -6.78 -16.56
CA GLU A 57 -12.25 -5.82 -15.54
C GLU A 57 -10.77 -6.04 -15.15
N ALA A 58 -10.35 -7.29 -14.96
CA ALA A 58 -9.00 -7.59 -14.53
C ALA A 58 -7.93 -7.13 -15.55
N LEU A 59 -8.26 -7.10 -16.84
CA LEU A 59 -7.38 -6.58 -17.89
C LEU A 59 -7.36 -5.04 -17.88
N HIS A 60 -8.51 -4.39 -17.70
CA HIS A 60 -8.58 -2.93 -17.52
C HIS A 60 -7.80 -2.46 -16.29
N ARG A 61 -7.91 -3.18 -15.17
CA ARG A 61 -7.12 -2.91 -13.95
C ARG A 61 -5.62 -3.01 -14.20
N LEU A 62 -5.15 -4.06 -14.89
CA LEU A 62 -3.74 -4.19 -15.24
C LEU A 62 -3.31 -3.11 -16.25
N ALA A 63 -4.18 -2.72 -17.18
CA ALA A 63 -3.89 -1.65 -18.14
C ALA A 63 -3.73 -0.30 -17.42
N GLY A 64 -4.54 -0.04 -16.40
CA GLY A 64 -4.40 1.12 -15.53
C GLY A 64 -3.04 1.14 -14.81
N ILE A 65 -2.61 0.00 -14.26
CA ILE A 65 -1.30 -0.12 -13.60
C ILE A 65 -0.15 0.06 -14.60
N ALA A 66 -0.23 -0.56 -15.77
CA ALA A 66 0.79 -0.45 -16.82
C ALA A 66 0.92 0.99 -17.30
N ALA A 67 -0.21 1.63 -17.64
CA ALA A 67 -0.25 3.02 -18.07
C ALA A 67 0.28 3.98 -16.98
N PHE A 68 -0.04 3.73 -15.70
CA PHE A 68 0.50 4.51 -14.58
C PHE A 68 2.03 4.45 -14.53
N ARG A 69 2.61 3.26 -14.69
CA ARG A 69 4.08 3.07 -14.67
C ARG A 69 4.78 3.70 -15.87
N GLU A 70 4.12 3.71 -17.02
CA GLU A 70 4.55 4.44 -18.21
C GLU A 70 4.28 5.96 -18.13
N ARG A 71 3.79 6.45 -16.98
CA ARG A 71 3.42 7.86 -16.75
C ARG A 71 2.35 8.38 -17.71
N ASN A 72 1.58 7.49 -18.34
CA ASN A 72 0.43 7.84 -19.14
C ASN A 72 -0.82 7.94 -18.26
N PHE A 73 -0.89 9.03 -17.50
CA PHE A 73 -1.89 9.24 -16.46
C PHE A 73 -3.33 9.35 -16.97
N GLU A 74 -3.56 9.81 -18.20
CA GLU A 74 -4.91 9.81 -18.77
C GLU A 74 -5.37 8.40 -19.13
N ARG A 75 -4.51 7.59 -19.76
CA ARG A 75 -4.86 6.18 -20.03
C ARG A 75 -5.05 5.39 -18.75
N ALA A 76 -4.23 5.65 -17.73
CA ALA A 76 -4.39 5.04 -16.41
C ALA A 76 -5.75 5.38 -15.80
N ARG A 77 -6.14 6.66 -15.83
CA ARG A 77 -7.44 7.14 -15.33
C ARG A 77 -8.60 6.42 -16.02
N VAL A 78 -8.64 6.43 -17.35
CA VAL A 78 -9.71 5.81 -18.14
C VAL A 78 -9.80 4.31 -17.87
N ALA A 79 -8.67 3.62 -17.77
CA ALA A 79 -8.64 2.19 -17.49
C ALA A 79 -9.16 1.86 -16.08
N PHE A 80 -8.79 2.63 -15.05
CA PHE A 80 -9.35 2.44 -13.71
C PHE A 80 -10.84 2.80 -13.63
N GLU A 81 -11.29 3.87 -14.29
CA GLU A 81 -12.72 4.22 -14.38
C GLU A 81 -13.53 3.12 -15.06
N THR A 82 -12.99 2.52 -16.13
CA THR A 82 -13.61 1.39 -16.82
C THR A 82 -13.63 0.13 -15.95
N ALA A 83 -12.54 -0.14 -15.21
CA ALA A 83 -12.51 -1.25 -14.26
C ALA A 83 -13.56 -1.06 -13.15
N ILE A 84 -13.72 0.15 -12.63
CA ILE A 84 -14.76 0.53 -11.66
C ILE A 84 -16.17 0.34 -12.24
N SER A 85 -16.41 0.70 -13.50
CA SER A 85 -17.74 0.53 -14.10
C SER A 85 -18.10 -0.93 -14.35
N LEU A 86 -17.10 -1.78 -14.62
CA LEU A 86 -17.28 -3.22 -14.84
C LEU A 86 -17.46 -4.02 -13.55
N LYS A 87 -16.73 -3.67 -12.47
CA LYS A 87 -16.91 -4.23 -11.12
C LYS A 87 -16.86 -3.13 -10.06
N PRO A 88 -18.00 -2.48 -9.77
CA PRO A 88 -18.07 -1.39 -8.81
C PRO A 88 -17.67 -1.77 -7.39
N GLU A 89 -17.73 -3.05 -7.03
CA GLU A 89 -17.44 -3.59 -5.70
C GLU A 89 -15.97 -3.80 -5.39
N GLU A 90 -15.07 -3.69 -6.39
CA GLU A 90 -13.64 -3.94 -6.27
C GLU A 90 -12.89 -2.70 -5.73
N PRO A 91 -12.46 -2.70 -4.45
CA PRO A 91 -11.89 -1.50 -3.82
C PRO A 91 -10.57 -1.06 -4.44
N PHE A 92 -9.79 -2.02 -4.95
CA PHE A 92 -8.47 -1.76 -5.50
C PHE A 92 -8.50 -0.65 -6.55
N ASN A 93 -9.48 -0.69 -7.46
CA ASN A 93 -9.56 0.27 -8.57
C ASN A 93 -9.86 1.70 -8.10
N TYR A 94 -10.68 1.87 -7.06
CA TYR A 94 -10.95 3.17 -6.45
C TYR A 94 -9.71 3.73 -5.75
N VAL A 95 -9.00 2.92 -4.97
CA VAL A 95 -7.78 3.38 -4.28
C VAL A 95 -6.69 3.75 -5.28
N LYS A 96 -6.55 3.03 -6.40
CA LYS A 96 -5.61 3.38 -7.46
C LYS A 96 -5.99 4.65 -8.21
N LEU A 97 -7.27 4.82 -8.55
CA LEU A 97 -7.77 6.04 -9.18
C LEU A 97 -7.60 7.25 -8.25
N ALA A 98 -7.95 7.11 -6.97
CA ALA A 98 -7.72 8.15 -5.96
C ALA A 98 -6.23 8.48 -5.85
N SER A 99 -5.35 7.47 -5.73
CA SER A 99 -3.90 7.69 -5.70
C SER A 99 -3.39 8.45 -6.91
N LEU A 100 -3.92 8.18 -8.10
CA LEU A 100 -3.56 8.88 -9.33
C LEU A 100 -3.96 10.37 -9.27
N HIS A 101 -5.16 10.68 -8.77
CA HIS A 101 -5.62 12.06 -8.61
C HIS A 101 -4.73 12.85 -7.64
N VAL A 102 -4.34 12.26 -6.50
CA VAL A 102 -3.53 12.96 -5.50
C VAL A 102 -2.06 13.04 -5.93
N CYS A 103 -1.42 11.89 -6.11
CA CYS A 103 0.04 11.83 -6.25
C CYS A 103 0.51 12.47 -7.56
N GLU A 104 -0.28 12.40 -8.64
CA GLU A 104 0.17 12.86 -9.97
C GLU A 104 -0.47 14.18 -10.40
N ARG A 105 -1.68 14.49 -9.91
CA ARG A 105 -2.41 15.72 -10.30
C ARG A 105 -2.57 16.73 -9.17
N GLY A 106 -2.20 16.37 -7.93
CA GLY A 106 -2.44 17.21 -6.76
C GLY A 106 -3.91 17.46 -6.45
N ASP A 107 -4.82 16.68 -7.04
CA ASP A 107 -6.26 16.86 -6.92
C ASP A 107 -6.82 15.96 -5.81
N ALA A 108 -6.60 16.38 -4.57
CA ALA A 108 -7.12 15.67 -3.41
C ALA A 108 -8.66 15.66 -3.37
N ARG A 109 -9.32 16.64 -3.99
CA ARG A 109 -10.79 16.70 -4.02
C ARG A 109 -11.37 15.60 -4.91
N ALA A 110 -10.78 15.37 -6.09
CA ALA A 110 -11.19 14.26 -6.96
C ALA A 110 -10.98 12.90 -6.28
N ALA A 111 -9.86 12.74 -5.56
CA ALA A 111 -9.61 11.53 -4.79
C ALA A 111 -10.63 11.32 -3.65
N ASP A 112 -11.01 12.38 -2.94
CA ASP A 112 -12.08 12.32 -1.92
C ASP A 112 -13.42 11.87 -2.54
N GLN A 113 -13.77 12.37 -3.73
CA GLN A 113 -15.00 11.97 -4.44
C GLN A 113 -14.96 10.48 -4.86
N VAL A 114 -13.83 10.00 -5.36
CA VAL A 114 -13.65 8.59 -5.73
C VAL A 114 -13.78 7.69 -4.50
N LEU A 115 -13.11 8.04 -3.40
CA LEU A 115 -13.17 7.24 -2.17
C LEU A 115 -14.52 7.32 -1.47
N ALA A 116 -15.23 8.45 -1.55
CA ALA A 116 -16.59 8.57 -1.02
C ALA A 116 -17.51 7.53 -1.65
N ARG A 117 -17.45 7.36 -2.98
CA ARG A 117 -18.21 6.31 -3.69
C ARG A 117 -17.90 4.90 -3.18
N LEU A 118 -16.61 4.59 -2.95
CA LEU A 118 -16.20 3.30 -2.39
C LEU A 118 -16.76 3.11 -0.98
N PHE A 119 -16.72 4.16 -0.15
CA PHE A 119 -17.18 4.10 1.24
C PHE A 119 -18.69 4.03 1.37
N ASP A 120 -19.44 4.62 0.43
CA ASP A 120 -20.89 4.50 0.34
C ASP A 120 -21.30 3.08 -0.06
N LEU A 121 -20.58 2.48 -1.02
CA LEU A 121 -20.81 1.10 -1.45
C LEU A 121 -20.42 0.09 -0.35
N ARG A 122 -19.37 0.39 0.41
CA ARG A 122 -18.79 -0.50 1.43
C ARG A 122 -18.64 0.23 2.77
N PRO A 123 -19.75 0.56 3.46
CA PRO A 123 -19.74 1.40 4.65
C PRO A 123 -19.02 0.78 5.86
N ARG A 124 -18.90 -0.56 5.90
CA ARG A 124 -18.26 -1.30 6.99
C ARG A 124 -16.91 -1.91 6.62
N ASP A 125 -16.43 -1.66 5.40
CA ASP A 125 -15.14 -2.19 4.97
C ASP A 125 -14.00 -1.39 5.57
N VAL A 126 -13.43 -1.97 6.64
CA VAL A 126 -12.26 -1.43 7.35
C VAL A 126 -11.01 -1.52 6.47
N ALA A 127 -10.81 -2.61 5.74
CA ALA A 127 -9.61 -2.83 4.93
C ALA A 127 -9.48 -1.76 3.84
N SER A 128 -10.57 -1.45 3.14
CA SER A 128 -10.61 -0.37 2.14
C SER A 128 -10.25 1.00 2.74
N ARG A 129 -10.68 1.29 3.97
CA ARG A 129 -10.34 2.54 4.67
C ARG A 129 -8.89 2.56 5.14
N GLU A 130 -8.34 1.42 5.56
CA GLU A 130 -6.92 1.29 5.89
C GLU A 130 -6.03 1.55 4.68
N GLU A 131 -6.38 0.96 3.52
CA GLU A 131 -5.68 1.16 2.27
C GLU A 131 -5.74 2.62 1.81
N ALA A 132 -6.90 3.26 1.90
CA ALA A 132 -7.06 4.68 1.60
C ALA A 132 -6.20 5.54 2.53
N ALA A 133 -6.18 5.28 3.84
CA ALA A 133 -5.35 6.04 4.78
C ALA A 133 -3.85 5.88 4.49
N ALA A 134 -3.42 4.66 4.16
CA ALA A 134 -2.03 4.40 3.75
C ALA A 134 -1.68 5.10 2.43
N MET A 135 -2.60 5.13 1.47
CA MET A 135 -2.46 5.87 0.22
C MET A 135 -2.29 7.37 0.48
N TRP A 136 -3.17 7.98 1.29
CA TRP A 136 -3.08 9.39 1.66
C TRP A 136 -1.74 9.73 2.30
N ALA A 137 -1.28 8.92 3.26
CA ALA A 137 0.02 9.10 3.89
C ALA A 137 1.17 9.05 2.88
N LYS A 138 1.10 8.13 1.92
CA LYS A 138 2.11 7.99 0.87
C LYS A 138 2.11 9.18 -0.10
N CYS A 139 0.94 9.73 -0.44
CA CYS A 139 0.83 10.92 -1.29
C CYS A 139 1.05 12.24 -0.53
N GLY A 140 1.46 12.21 0.74
CA GLY A 140 1.77 13.41 1.53
C GLY A 140 0.55 14.08 2.18
N GLU A 141 -0.65 13.55 1.96
CA GLU A 141 -1.92 14.03 2.52
C GLU A 141 -2.09 13.58 3.97
N THR A 142 -1.22 14.14 4.81
CA THR A 142 -1.00 13.73 6.20
C THR A 142 -2.26 13.86 7.05
N ASP A 143 -2.97 14.98 6.98
CA ASP A 143 -4.16 15.21 7.81
C ASP A 143 -5.32 14.25 7.45
N ARG A 144 -5.48 13.92 6.16
CA ARG A 144 -6.47 12.92 5.70
C ARG A 144 -6.14 11.53 6.23
N ALA A 145 -4.87 11.12 6.11
CA ALA A 145 -4.41 9.84 6.63
C ALA A 145 -4.63 9.70 8.15
N ILE A 146 -4.23 10.73 8.90
CA ILE A 146 -4.41 10.77 10.35
C ILE A 146 -5.89 10.71 10.72
N SER A 147 -6.73 11.53 10.08
CA SER A 147 -8.17 11.57 10.35
C SER A 147 -8.81 10.20 10.17
N LEU A 148 -8.46 9.50 9.08
CA LEU A 148 -9.01 8.19 8.78
C LEU A 148 -8.50 7.10 9.74
N TRP A 149 -7.20 7.07 10.06
CA TRP A 149 -6.68 6.14 11.08
C TRP A 149 -7.28 6.39 12.45
N LEU A 150 -7.47 7.64 12.87
CA LEU A 150 -8.10 7.95 14.14
C LEU A 150 -9.58 7.58 14.15
N ALA A 151 -10.30 7.73 13.04
CA ALA A 151 -11.67 7.22 12.91
C ALA A 151 -11.71 5.69 13.07
N LEU A 152 -10.79 4.96 12.43
CA LEU A 152 -10.66 3.51 12.60
C LEU A 152 -10.31 3.11 14.04
N ALA A 153 -9.42 3.87 14.70
CA ALA A 153 -9.04 3.63 16.10
C ALA A 153 -10.18 3.88 17.10
N ARG A 154 -11.20 4.68 16.75
CA ARG A 154 -12.39 4.92 17.57
C ARG A 154 -13.40 3.78 17.51
N LEU A 155 -13.32 2.93 16.48
CA LEU A 155 -14.09 1.68 16.40
C LEU A 155 -13.58 0.63 17.40
N ASP A 156 -12.49 0.94 18.10
CA ASP A 156 -11.80 0.11 19.10
C ASP A 156 -11.54 -1.35 18.69
N PRO A 157 -11.05 -1.62 17.47
CA PRO A 157 -10.67 -2.97 17.10
C PRO A 157 -9.38 -3.40 17.85
N PRO A 158 -9.05 -4.70 17.93
CA PRO A 158 -7.84 -5.19 18.60
C PRO A 158 -6.53 -4.52 18.13
N GLN A 159 -6.49 -4.08 16.87
CA GLN A 159 -5.37 -3.36 16.27
C GLN A 159 -5.44 -1.83 16.40
N ALA A 160 -6.33 -1.25 17.21
CA ALA A 160 -6.49 0.21 17.34
C ALA A 160 -5.17 0.91 17.73
N TRP A 161 -4.32 0.25 18.52
CA TRP A 161 -2.97 0.72 18.86
C TRP A 161 -2.12 0.98 17.62
N MET A 162 -2.26 0.18 16.56
CA MET A 162 -1.51 0.32 15.31
C MET A 162 -1.93 1.61 14.58
N TYR A 163 -3.22 1.92 14.54
CA TYR A 163 -3.70 3.17 13.91
C TYR A 163 -3.24 4.40 14.68
N ARG A 164 -3.27 4.36 16.02
CA ARG A 164 -2.72 5.42 16.89
C ARG A 164 -1.22 5.57 16.66
N PHE A 165 -0.50 4.45 16.50
CA PHE A 165 0.93 4.47 16.18
C PHE A 165 1.23 5.13 14.84
N LYS A 166 0.54 4.73 13.76
CA LYS A 166 0.71 5.33 12.43
C LYS A 166 0.40 6.83 12.42
N ALA A 167 -0.69 7.25 13.06
CA ALA A 167 -1.03 8.67 13.21
C ALA A 167 0.02 9.43 14.05
N GLY A 168 0.49 8.83 15.15
CA GLY A 168 1.54 9.40 15.99
C GLY A 168 2.87 9.58 15.26
N GLN A 169 3.25 8.65 14.38
CA GLN A 169 4.44 8.78 13.52
C GLN A 169 4.31 9.96 12.55
N LEU A 170 3.12 10.17 11.95
CA LEU A 170 2.90 11.32 11.08
C LEU A 170 2.91 12.64 11.85
N TYR A 171 2.33 12.70 13.05
CA TYR A 171 2.45 13.89 13.90
C TYR A 171 3.90 14.18 14.29
N HIS A 172 4.68 13.14 14.60
CA HIS A 172 6.11 13.31 14.88
C HIS A 172 6.84 13.90 13.68
N ALA A 173 6.62 13.36 12.48
CA ALA A 173 7.25 13.84 11.25
C ALA A 173 6.85 15.29 10.93
N GLY A 174 5.59 15.66 11.20
CA GLY A 174 5.08 17.03 11.04
C GLY A 174 5.45 18.01 12.17
N GLY A 175 6.30 17.60 13.13
CA GLY A 175 6.72 18.47 14.25
C GLY A 175 5.65 18.69 15.33
N ARG A 176 4.49 18.03 15.22
CA ARG A 176 3.41 18.07 16.21
C ARG A 176 3.69 17.10 17.36
N TYR A 177 4.75 17.37 18.10
CA TYR A 177 5.27 16.43 19.10
C TYR A 177 4.32 16.17 20.26
N GLN A 178 3.48 17.15 20.65
CA GLN A 178 2.51 16.96 21.72
C GLN A 178 1.43 15.93 21.36
N ASP A 179 0.92 16.00 20.13
CA ASP A 179 -0.08 15.05 19.64
C ASP A 179 0.52 13.67 19.42
N ALA A 180 1.75 13.63 18.88
CA ALA A 180 2.53 12.41 18.75
C ALA A 180 2.73 11.74 20.12
N ARG A 181 3.13 12.49 21.15
CA ARG A 181 3.31 11.99 22.52
C ARG A 181 2.03 11.34 23.05
N SER A 182 0.89 12.01 22.89
CA SER A 182 -0.41 11.52 23.33
C SER A 182 -0.79 10.20 22.64
N LEU A 183 -0.74 10.16 21.30
CA LEU A 183 -1.13 8.98 20.53
C LEU A 183 -0.15 7.81 20.71
N LEU A 184 1.16 8.08 20.69
CA LEU A 184 2.18 7.05 20.85
C LEU A 184 2.19 6.49 22.28
N GLY A 185 1.90 7.32 23.29
CA GLY A 185 1.71 6.86 24.67
C GLY A 185 0.57 5.85 24.80
N ARG A 186 -0.59 6.17 24.23
CA ARG A 186 -1.73 5.23 24.17
C ARG A 186 -1.40 3.98 23.37
N ALA A 187 -0.79 4.13 22.19
CA ALA A 187 -0.38 3.00 21.36
C ALA A 187 0.59 2.07 22.10
N LEU A 188 1.52 2.62 22.89
CA LEU A 188 2.46 1.84 23.70
C LEU A 188 1.79 1.14 24.89
N ALA A 189 0.77 1.76 25.49
CA ALA A 189 0.01 1.17 26.60
C ALA A 189 -0.86 -0.01 26.13
N ASP A 190 -1.54 0.15 24.99
CA ASP A 190 -2.50 -0.82 24.45
C ASP A 190 -1.84 -1.88 23.56
N GLY A 191 -0.68 -1.56 22.98
CA GLY A 191 -0.01 -2.38 21.99
C GLY A 191 0.80 -3.55 22.56
N PRO A 192 1.39 -4.38 21.68
CA PRO A 192 2.20 -5.52 22.10
C PRO A 192 3.37 -5.09 22.98
N LYS A 193 3.46 -5.65 24.19
CA LYS A 193 4.55 -5.37 25.14
C LYS A 193 5.94 -5.69 24.59
N SER A 194 6.04 -6.58 23.60
CA SER A 194 7.27 -6.93 22.90
C SER A 194 7.70 -5.91 21.85
N SER A 195 6.85 -4.95 21.46
CA SER A 195 7.18 -4.01 20.39
C SER A 195 8.20 -2.97 20.84
N ALA A 196 9.45 -3.14 20.41
CA ALA A 196 10.49 -2.12 20.60
C ALA A 196 10.16 -0.82 19.85
N ALA A 197 9.49 -0.92 18.69
CA ALA A 197 9.17 0.22 17.83
C ALA A 197 8.24 1.22 18.53
N LEU A 198 7.25 0.76 19.30
CA LEU A 198 6.35 1.65 20.07
C LEU A 198 7.13 2.52 21.07
N ALA A 199 8.02 1.89 21.84
CA ALA A 199 8.84 2.57 22.82
C ALA A 199 9.85 3.53 22.16
N ALA A 200 10.50 3.07 21.08
CA ALA A 200 11.47 3.86 20.32
C ALA A 200 10.86 5.14 19.73
N GLN A 201 9.67 5.06 19.12
CA GLN A 201 9.03 6.24 18.52
C GLN A 201 8.56 7.26 19.56
N LEU A 202 8.03 6.80 20.70
CA LEU A 202 7.69 7.70 21.81
C LEU A 202 8.96 8.33 22.38
N GLY A 203 10.03 7.56 22.59
CA GLY A 203 11.33 8.07 23.03
C GLY A 203 11.89 9.15 22.10
N ALA A 204 11.85 8.93 20.78
CA ALA A 204 12.27 9.91 19.78
C ALA A 204 11.44 11.18 19.85
N THR A 205 10.12 11.06 20.05
CA THR A 205 9.23 12.22 20.21
C THR A 205 9.60 13.02 21.46
N LEU A 206 9.82 12.37 22.59
CA LEU A 206 10.21 13.03 23.84
C LEU A 206 11.60 13.69 23.74
N ALA A 207 12.55 13.06 23.03
CA ALA A 207 13.85 13.66 22.77
C ALA A 207 13.72 14.97 21.98
N ARG A 208 12.83 15.03 20.98
CA ARG A 208 12.51 16.25 20.22
C ARG A 208 11.84 17.34 21.05
N MET A 209 11.11 16.95 22.10
CA MET A 209 10.51 17.87 23.07
C MET A 209 11.48 18.35 24.15
N GLY A 210 12.71 17.82 24.19
CA GLY A 210 13.71 18.14 25.23
C GLY A 210 13.54 17.34 26.52
N GLU A 211 12.59 16.40 26.58
CA GLU A 211 12.35 15.51 27.73
C GLU A 211 13.37 14.36 27.76
N LYS A 212 14.66 14.70 27.90
CA LYS A 212 15.79 13.76 27.71
C LYS A 212 15.75 12.55 28.64
N THR A 213 15.41 12.76 29.91
CA THR A 213 15.39 11.68 30.93
C THR A 213 14.40 10.58 30.56
N GLU A 214 13.20 10.99 30.15
CA GLU A 214 12.13 10.06 29.79
C GLU A 214 12.39 9.42 28.42
N ALA A 215 12.95 10.18 27.47
CA ALA A 215 13.42 9.63 26.20
C ALA A 215 14.46 8.51 26.41
N ALA A 216 15.46 8.75 27.26
CA ALA A 216 16.49 7.75 27.59
C ALA A 216 15.88 6.51 28.27
N ARG A 217 14.88 6.68 29.14
CA ARG A 217 14.14 5.57 29.75
C ARG A 217 13.44 4.71 28.68
N LEU A 218 12.77 5.34 27.73
CA LEU A 218 12.05 4.65 26.65
C LEU A 218 13.00 3.96 25.67
N TYR A 219 14.16 4.53 25.37
CA TYR A 219 15.17 3.87 24.54
C TYR A 219 15.75 2.63 25.22
N ARG A 220 16.06 2.69 26.52
CA ARG A 220 16.47 1.49 27.28
C ARG A 220 15.38 0.42 27.29
N MET A 221 14.12 0.82 27.47
CA MET A 221 12.98 -0.10 27.37
C MET A 221 12.87 -0.71 25.96
N ALA A 222 13.07 0.07 24.91
CA ALA A 222 13.05 -0.42 23.54
C ALA A 222 14.19 -1.43 23.28
N LEU A 223 15.40 -1.16 23.77
CA LEU A 223 16.56 -2.07 23.69
C LEU A 223 16.31 -3.40 24.43
N ALA A 224 15.69 -3.34 25.62
CA ALA A 224 15.34 -4.53 26.40
C ALA A 224 14.32 -5.45 25.68
N ARG A 225 13.53 -4.91 24.75
CA ARG A 225 12.54 -5.65 23.94
C ARG A 225 13.15 -6.38 22.72
N ARG A 226 14.49 -6.47 22.64
CA ARG A 226 15.23 -7.16 21.57
C ARG A 226 14.87 -6.65 20.17
N PRO A 227 15.14 -5.36 19.86
CA PRO A 227 14.96 -4.83 18.51
C PRO A 227 15.92 -5.51 17.53
N ASP A 228 15.61 -5.39 16.23
CA ASP A 228 16.54 -5.74 15.16
C ASP A 228 17.84 -4.91 15.24
N ALA A 229 18.85 -5.33 14.48
CA ALA A 229 20.17 -4.71 14.52
C ALA A 229 20.16 -3.22 14.12
N VAL A 230 19.32 -2.85 13.15
CA VAL A 230 19.23 -1.47 12.64
C VAL A 230 18.64 -0.55 13.70
N LEU A 231 17.52 -0.95 14.30
CA LEU A 231 16.86 -0.20 15.35
C LEU A 231 17.73 -0.16 16.62
N ARG A 232 18.42 -1.25 16.97
CA ARG A 232 19.36 -1.29 18.10
C ARG A 232 20.46 -0.23 17.95
N GLN A 233 21.18 -0.24 16.83
CA GLN A 233 22.28 0.68 16.57
C GLN A 233 21.83 2.15 16.65
N ARG A 234 20.66 2.45 16.09
CA ARG A 234 20.06 3.78 16.15
C ARG A 234 19.79 4.20 17.60
N LEU A 235 19.16 3.32 18.38
CA LEU A 235 18.80 3.60 19.77
C LEU A 235 20.02 3.79 20.66
N GLU A 236 21.09 3.01 20.48
CA GLU A 236 22.34 3.17 21.23
C GLU A 236 23.02 4.52 20.94
N THR A 237 23.00 4.93 19.67
CA THR A 237 23.54 6.23 19.24
C THR A 237 22.74 7.39 19.83
N GLU A 238 21.41 7.34 19.74
CA GLU A 238 20.52 8.37 20.30
C GLU A 238 20.62 8.42 21.83
N LEU A 239 20.72 7.27 22.50
CA LEU A 239 20.89 7.20 23.95
C LEU A 239 22.24 7.80 24.40
N GLY A 240 23.34 7.49 23.69
CA GLY A 240 24.65 8.08 23.97
C GLY A 240 24.64 9.60 23.82
N ALA A 241 23.98 10.12 22.77
CA ALA A 241 23.85 11.56 22.55
C ALA A 241 23.05 12.27 23.66
N LEU A 242 22.06 11.60 24.26
CA LEU A 242 21.29 12.15 25.38
C LEU A 242 22.08 12.21 26.69
N GLN A 243 23.09 11.36 26.85
CA GLN A 243 23.91 11.24 28.07
C GLN A 243 25.18 12.10 28.03
N ALA A 244 25.62 12.55 26.86
CA ALA A 244 26.84 13.34 26.67
C ALA A 244 26.71 14.84 27.00
N ARG A 245 25.63 15.27 27.65
CA ARG A 245 25.34 16.68 28.02
C ARG A 245 24.73 16.75 29.42
#